data_AF-A0A845GHQ8-F1
#
_entry.id   AF-A0A845GHQ8-F1
#
_cell.length_a   1.000
_cell.length_b   1.000
_cell.length_c   1.000
_cell.angle_alpha   90.00
_cell.angle_beta   90.00
_cell.angle_gamma   90.00
#
_symmetry.space_group_name_H-M   'P 1'
#
loop_
_entity.id
_entity.type
_entity.pdbx_description
1 polymer ?
#
loop_
_entity_poly.entity_id
_entity_poly.type
_entity_poly.pdbx_seq_one_letter_code
_entity_poly.pdbx_strand_id
1 'polypeptide(L)'
;MNKRLRRVGAVLAMVSMAQAGAVGKAPLRQSHPVIGTWQITIPDGSCSETYRIRADGTTLVFSNEEVAESTFAISDRPDKEGFYKEVDTIVKDNGKRDCLGDVTKVGRSVTSYLLFHPSGDMFLMCVERRTDKCIGPFIRIKGEPI
;
A
#
# COMPACT_ATOMS: atom_id res chain seq x y z
N MET A 1 68.23 13.40 -39.66
CA MET A 1 68.21 12.41 -38.55
C MET A 1 67.60 13.09 -37.33
N ASN A 2 66.47 12.56 -36.82
CA ASN A 2 65.94 12.66 -35.44
C ASN A 2 64.41 12.62 -35.43
N LYS A 3 63.91 11.39 -35.23
CA LYS A 3 62.52 11.03 -34.93
C LYS A 3 62.15 11.59 -33.54
N ARG A 4 61.00 12.25 -33.42
CA ARG A 4 60.24 12.27 -32.15
C ARG A 4 58.79 11.94 -32.41
N LEU A 5 58.48 10.68 -32.10
CA LEU A 5 57.18 10.04 -32.06
C LEU A 5 56.30 10.75 -31.01
N ARG A 6 55.21 11.41 -31.42
CA ARG A 6 54.19 11.89 -30.49
C ARG A 6 53.21 10.73 -30.22
N ARG A 7 53.21 10.24 -28.99
CA ARG A 7 52.29 9.21 -28.49
C ARG A 7 50.86 9.74 -28.55
N VAL A 8 49.99 9.05 -29.28
CA VAL A 8 48.53 9.25 -29.23
C VAL A 8 48.03 8.52 -27.99
N GLY A 9 47.65 9.27 -26.95
CA GLY A 9 46.97 8.72 -25.78
C GLY A 9 45.49 8.56 -26.09
N ALA A 10 45.03 7.33 -26.30
CA ALA A 10 43.60 7.03 -26.41
C ALA A 10 42.98 7.12 -25.01
N VAL A 11 42.13 8.13 -24.80
CA VAL A 11 41.30 8.24 -23.59
C VAL A 11 40.09 7.35 -23.78
N LEU A 12 40.04 6.22 -23.08
CA LEU A 12 38.85 5.37 -23.00
C LEU A 12 37.81 6.08 -22.13
N ALA A 13 36.76 6.62 -22.75
CA ALA A 13 35.62 7.18 -22.04
C ALA A 13 34.75 6.02 -21.50
N MET A 14 34.81 5.78 -20.19
CA MET A 14 33.88 4.88 -19.51
C MET A 14 32.52 5.57 -19.38
N VAL A 15 31.54 5.14 -20.18
CA VAL A 15 30.15 5.56 -20.04
C VAL A 15 29.54 4.79 -18.88
N SER A 16 29.41 5.43 -17.71
CA SER A 16 28.67 4.90 -16.57
C SER A 16 27.17 5.00 -16.86
N MET A 17 26.55 3.89 -17.25
CA MET A 17 25.08 3.78 -17.25
C MET A 17 24.60 3.72 -15.80
N ALA A 18 24.16 4.86 -15.26
CA ALA A 18 23.38 4.89 -14.03
C ALA A 18 22.02 4.24 -14.31
N GLN A 19 21.86 2.97 -13.97
CA GLN A 19 20.55 2.33 -13.93
C GLN A 19 19.76 2.97 -12.78
N ALA A 20 18.81 3.83 -13.13
CA ALA A 20 17.76 4.27 -12.22
C ALA A 20 16.83 3.08 -11.96
N GLY A 21 17.23 2.20 -11.04
CA GLY A 21 16.32 1.19 -10.51
C GLY A 21 15.18 1.91 -9.81
N ALA A 22 13.94 1.58 -10.17
CA ALA A 22 12.78 1.98 -9.38
C ALA A 22 13.03 1.54 -7.94
N VAL A 23 13.16 2.50 -7.01
CA VAL A 23 13.27 2.22 -5.58
C VAL A 23 11.92 1.67 -5.15
N GLY A 24 11.73 0.37 -5.31
CA GLY A 24 10.63 -0.36 -4.72
C GLY A 24 10.66 -0.13 -3.22
N LYS A 25 9.51 0.23 -2.65
CA LYS A 25 9.41 0.45 -1.20
C LYS A 25 9.80 -0.84 -0.48
N ALA A 26 10.65 -0.73 0.56
CA ALA A 26 11.08 -1.91 1.30
C ALA A 26 9.85 -2.65 1.85
N PRO A 27 9.81 -4.00 1.74
CA PRO A 27 8.70 -4.78 2.27
C PRO A 27 8.47 -4.50 3.75
N LEU A 28 7.20 -4.57 4.17
CA LEU A 28 6.84 -4.51 5.58
C LEU A 28 7.47 -5.71 6.32
N ARG A 29 7.80 -5.50 7.61
CA ARG A 29 8.14 -6.62 8.49
C ARG A 29 6.98 -7.62 8.50
N GLN A 30 7.29 -8.92 8.47
CA GLN A 30 6.27 -9.98 8.41
C GLN A 30 5.32 -9.98 9.61
N SER A 31 5.74 -9.42 10.74
CA SER A 31 4.91 -9.25 11.95
C SER A 31 4.12 -7.95 11.99
N HIS A 32 4.03 -7.20 10.87
CA HIS A 32 3.23 -5.97 10.84
C HIS A 32 1.74 -6.31 10.98
N PRO A 33 0.99 -5.69 11.92
CA PRO A 33 -0.38 -6.11 12.23
C PRO A 33 -1.33 -6.00 11.03
N VAL A 34 -1.09 -5.07 10.11
CA VAL A 34 -1.89 -4.84 8.90
C VAL A 34 -1.89 -6.01 7.91
N ILE A 35 -0.84 -6.85 7.90
CA ILE A 35 -0.72 -7.95 6.93
C ILE A 35 -1.81 -8.98 7.24
N GLY A 36 -2.60 -9.33 6.22
CA GLY A 36 -3.75 -10.22 6.38
C GLY A 36 -4.87 -10.00 5.39
N THR A 37 -5.89 -10.84 5.51
CA THR A 37 -7.19 -10.63 4.88
C THR A 37 -8.17 -10.07 5.91
N TRP A 38 -8.85 -9.00 5.54
CA TRP A 38 -9.74 -8.23 6.40
C TRP A 38 -11.08 -8.00 5.72
N GLN A 39 -12.16 -8.00 6.51
CA GLN A 39 -13.49 -7.71 6.01
C GLN A 39 -14.12 -6.58 6.81
N ILE A 40 -14.78 -5.66 6.12
CA ILE A 40 -15.69 -4.69 6.74
C ILE A 40 -17.08 -4.88 6.14
N THR A 41 -18.10 -4.77 6.98
CA THR A 41 -19.50 -4.70 6.54
C THR A 41 -19.95 -3.26 6.67
N ILE A 42 -20.57 -2.70 5.62
CA ILE A 42 -21.05 -1.32 5.66
C ILE A 42 -22.14 -1.14 6.73
N PRO A 43 -22.34 0.06 7.30
CA PRO A 43 -23.18 0.25 8.48
C PRO A 43 -24.62 -0.25 8.37
N ASP A 44 -25.20 -0.27 7.17
CA ASP A 44 -26.56 -0.76 6.93
C ASP A 44 -26.65 -2.30 6.74
N GLY A 45 -25.51 -2.98 6.75
CA GLY A 45 -25.41 -4.44 6.60
C GLY A 45 -25.58 -4.95 5.16
N SER A 46 -25.77 -4.08 4.16
CA SER A 46 -26.16 -4.50 2.81
C SER A 46 -25.01 -5.03 1.95
N CYS A 47 -23.78 -4.68 2.28
CA CYS A 47 -22.58 -5.06 1.53
C CYS A 47 -21.39 -5.34 2.46
N SER A 48 -20.42 -6.10 1.98
CA SER A 48 -19.14 -6.27 2.66
C SER A 48 -17.99 -6.10 1.68
N GLU A 49 -16.91 -5.50 2.16
CA GLU A 49 -15.68 -5.34 1.43
C GLU A 49 -14.60 -6.27 2.02
N THR A 50 -13.80 -6.89 1.16
CA THR A 50 -12.65 -7.71 1.56
C THR A 50 -11.35 -7.09 1.09
N TYR A 51 -10.40 -6.91 2.00
CA TYR A 51 -9.08 -6.34 1.76
C TYR A 51 -8.03 -7.43 1.99
N ARG A 52 -7.24 -7.75 0.96
CA ARG A 52 -6.03 -8.58 1.08
C ARG A 52 -4.81 -7.68 1.08
N ILE A 53 -4.15 -7.57 2.22
CA ILE A 53 -3.02 -6.66 2.44
C ILE A 53 -1.73 -7.46 2.55
N ARG A 54 -0.82 -7.25 1.60
CA ARG A 54 0.42 -8.00 1.45
C ARG A 54 1.61 -7.27 2.05
N ALA A 55 2.62 -8.05 2.46
CA ALA A 55 3.86 -7.51 3.02
C ALA A 55 4.70 -6.74 2.00
N ASP A 56 4.47 -6.93 0.69
CA ASP A 56 5.19 -6.24 -0.39
C ASP A 56 4.70 -4.80 -0.64
N GLY A 57 3.71 -4.32 0.11
CA GLY A 57 3.15 -2.99 -0.06
C GLY A 57 2.03 -2.92 -1.09
N THR A 58 1.39 -4.05 -1.43
CA THR A 58 0.20 -4.10 -2.29
C THR A 58 -1.07 -4.46 -1.52
N THR A 59 -2.22 -3.96 -2.00
CA THR A 59 -3.54 -4.39 -1.55
C THR A 59 -4.38 -4.86 -2.73
N LEU A 60 -5.27 -5.81 -2.49
CA LEU A 60 -6.35 -6.20 -3.41
C LEU A 60 -7.67 -6.09 -2.66
N VAL A 61 -8.58 -5.28 -3.16
CA VAL A 61 -9.88 -4.99 -2.55
C VAL A 61 -10.98 -5.52 -3.44
N PHE A 62 -11.94 -6.21 -2.82
CA PHE A 62 -13.22 -6.60 -3.41
C PHE A 62 -14.31 -5.83 -2.69
N SER A 63 -15.05 -4.98 -3.41
CA SER A 63 -16.15 -4.18 -2.86
C SER A 63 -17.33 -4.24 -3.82
N ASN A 64 -18.38 -4.99 -3.48
CA ASN A 64 -19.48 -5.30 -4.40
C ASN A 64 -18.99 -5.90 -5.75
N GLU A 65 -19.12 -5.16 -6.87
CA GLU A 65 -18.62 -5.55 -8.19
C GLU A 65 -17.21 -5.02 -8.47
N GLU A 66 -16.74 -4.07 -7.67
CA GLU A 66 -15.41 -3.47 -7.78
C GLU A 66 -14.32 -4.47 -7.38
N VAL A 67 -13.26 -4.49 -8.19
CA VAL A 67 -11.99 -5.15 -7.88
C VAL A 67 -10.89 -4.13 -8.13
N ALA A 68 -10.25 -3.69 -7.06
CA ALA A 68 -9.21 -2.66 -7.08
C ALA A 68 -7.89 -3.21 -6.54
N GLU A 69 -6.77 -2.78 -7.15
CA GLU A 69 -5.43 -2.99 -6.63
C GLU A 69 -4.79 -1.64 -6.29
N SER A 70 -4.14 -1.57 -5.13
CA SER A 70 -3.35 -0.40 -4.73
C SER A 70 -1.91 -0.75 -4.37
N THR A 71 -1.08 0.27 -4.37
CA THR A 71 0.17 0.26 -3.60
C THR A 71 0.00 1.13 -2.37
N PHE A 72 0.55 0.71 -1.23
CA PHE A 72 0.39 1.43 0.02
C PHE A 72 1.69 1.64 0.79
N ALA A 73 1.58 2.53 1.77
CA ALA A 73 2.67 3.10 2.52
C ALA A 73 2.25 3.27 3.98
N ILE A 74 2.58 2.33 4.85
CA ILE A 74 2.23 2.42 6.27
C ILE A 74 3.46 2.67 7.16
N SER A 75 3.27 3.37 8.29
CA SER A 75 4.30 3.53 9.31
C SER A 75 4.65 2.18 9.95
N ASP A 76 5.93 1.91 10.22
CA ASP A 76 6.33 0.65 10.86
C ASP A 76 5.76 0.54 12.30
N ARG A 77 5.67 1.65 13.01
CA ARG A 77 5.17 1.72 14.39
C ARG A 77 3.96 2.64 14.47
N PRO A 78 3.07 2.43 15.47
CA PRO A 78 2.04 3.40 15.74
C PRO A 78 2.67 4.67 16.34
N ASP A 79 1.95 5.78 16.25
CA ASP A 79 2.27 6.99 16.99
C ASP A 79 1.92 6.85 18.48
N LYS A 80 2.06 7.96 19.22
CA LYS A 80 1.82 8.00 20.68
C LYS A 80 0.36 7.71 21.06
N GLU A 81 -0.57 7.86 20.12
CA GLU A 81 -2.00 7.63 20.31
C GLU A 81 -2.42 6.23 19.80
N GLY A 82 -1.48 5.46 19.25
CA GLY A 82 -1.72 4.09 18.78
C GLY A 82 -2.05 3.99 17.28
N PHE A 83 -2.06 5.11 16.55
CA PHE A 83 -2.41 5.11 15.13
C PHE A 83 -1.22 4.82 14.23
N TYR A 84 -1.44 3.96 13.25
CA TYR A 84 -0.54 3.77 12.12
C TYR A 84 -0.97 4.70 10.99
N LYS A 85 -0.06 5.50 10.45
CA LYS A 85 -0.37 6.34 9.28
C LYS A 85 -0.16 5.52 8.02
N GLU A 86 -1.17 5.46 7.17
CA GLU A 86 -1.14 4.81 5.87
C GLU A 86 -1.40 5.83 4.76
N VAL A 87 -0.75 5.64 3.61
CA VAL A 87 -1.11 6.28 2.34
C VAL A 87 -1.32 5.17 1.32
N ASP A 88 -2.54 5.02 0.82
CA ASP A 88 -2.92 4.07 -0.20
C ASP A 88 -3.10 4.78 -1.54
N THR A 89 -2.68 4.16 -2.65
CA THR A 89 -2.84 4.71 -4.00
C THR A 89 -3.30 3.64 -4.97
N ILE A 90 -4.46 3.86 -5.57
CA ILE A 90 -5.10 2.94 -6.51
C ILE A 90 -4.27 2.87 -7.79
N VAL A 91 -3.79 1.68 -8.13
CA VAL A 91 -2.99 1.42 -9.34
C VAL A 91 -3.77 0.69 -10.42
N LYS A 92 -4.82 -0.08 -10.06
CA LYS A 92 -5.75 -0.69 -11.00
C LYS A 92 -7.16 -0.72 -10.42
N ASP A 93 -8.14 -0.64 -11.31
CA ASP A 93 -9.56 -0.73 -10.98
C ASP A 93 -10.29 -1.33 -12.18
N ASN A 94 -11.35 -2.12 -11.94
CA ASN A 94 -12.13 -2.76 -13.00
C ASN A 94 -13.29 -1.87 -13.54
N GLY A 95 -13.44 -0.65 -13.03
CA GLY A 95 -14.43 0.35 -13.43
C GLY A 95 -15.85 0.04 -12.96
N LYS A 96 -16.01 -0.87 -11.99
CA LYS A 96 -17.31 -1.25 -11.42
C LYS A 96 -17.60 -0.47 -10.14
N ARG A 97 -18.81 -0.66 -9.62
CA ARG A 97 -19.27 0.07 -8.44
C ARG A 97 -18.87 -0.64 -7.16
N ASP A 98 -18.33 0.14 -6.22
CA ASP A 98 -18.07 -0.27 -4.86
C ASP A 98 -19.38 -0.48 -4.05
N CYS A 99 -19.26 -0.86 -2.79
CA CYS A 99 -20.38 -1.01 -1.85
C CYS A 99 -21.18 0.28 -1.62
N LEU A 100 -20.61 1.46 -1.89
CA LEU A 100 -21.27 2.77 -1.78
C LEU A 100 -21.90 3.22 -3.11
N GLY A 101 -21.69 2.46 -4.19
CA GLY A 101 -22.19 2.76 -5.54
C GLY A 101 -21.27 3.68 -6.35
N ASP A 102 -20.10 4.03 -5.83
CA ASP A 102 -19.11 4.89 -6.48
C ASP A 102 -18.17 4.07 -7.38
N VAL A 103 -17.53 4.74 -8.33
CA VAL A 103 -16.46 4.14 -9.16
C VAL A 103 -15.14 4.78 -8.77
N THR A 104 -14.22 3.98 -8.22
CA THR A 104 -12.91 4.47 -7.79
C THR A 104 -12.04 4.84 -8.98
N LYS A 105 -11.28 5.94 -8.84
CA LYS A 105 -10.38 6.42 -9.90
C LYS A 105 -8.95 5.92 -9.68
N VAL A 106 -8.37 5.32 -10.71
CA VAL A 106 -6.93 5.02 -10.74
C VAL A 106 -6.12 6.31 -10.54
N GLY A 107 -5.06 6.22 -9.73
CA GLY A 107 -4.23 7.35 -9.31
C GLY A 107 -4.78 8.13 -8.12
N ARG A 108 -6.00 7.82 -7.63
CA ARG A 108 -6.49 8.37 -6.37
C ARG A 108 -5.59 7.89 -5.23
N SER A 109 -5.15 8.84 -4.41
CA SER A 109 -4.34 8.59 -3.22
C SER A 109 -5.08 9.08 -1.98
N VAL A 110 -5.14 8.25 -0.94
CA VAL A 110 -5.85 8.52 0.31
C VAL A 110 -4.91 8.29 1.48
N THR A 111 -4.94 9.20 2.46
CA THR A 111 -4.26 9.00 3.75
C THR A 111 -5.29 8.53 4.78
N SER A 112 -4.98 7.43 5.46
CA SER A 112 -5.78 6.84 6.52
C SER A 112 -4.93 6.67 7.79
N TYR A 113 -5.60 6.53 8.93
CA TYR A 113 -5.00 6.26 10.23
C TYR A 113 -5.62 4.98 10.79
N LEU A 114 -4.82 3.91 10.89
CA LEU A 114 -5.30 2.61 11.36
C LEU A 114 -5.06 2.46 12.86
N LEU A 115 -6.10 2.07 13.59
CA LEU A 115 -6.03 1.76 15.01
C LEU A 115 -6.36 0.29 15.24
N PHE A 116 -5.34 -0.52 15.55
CA PHE A 116 -5.50 -1.95 15.80
C PHE A 116 -5.99 -2.21 17.22
N HIS A 117 -6.98 -3.09 17.35
CA HIS A 117 -7.40 -3.57 18.66
C HIS A 117 -6.34 -4.53 19.23
N PRO A 118 -6.14 -4.58 20.57
CA PRO A 118 -5.15 -5.45 21.20
C PRO A 118 -5.31 -6.95 20.91
N SER A 119 -6.49 -7.40 20.46
CA SER A 119 -6.71 -8.79 20.04
C SER A 119 -5.95 -9.17 18.76
N GLY A 120 -5.55 -8.20 17.94
CA GLY A 120 -4.88 -8.44 16.65
C GLY A 120 -5.79 -8.91 15.50
N ASP A 121 -7.07 -9.14 15.81
CA ASP A 121 -8.08 -9.67 14.87
C ASP A 121 -9.08 -8.60 14.40
N MET A 122 -8.90 -7.33 14.80
CA MET A 122 -9.68 -6.22 14.28
C MET A 122 -8.93 -4.88 14.29
N PHE A 123 -9.34 -3.96 13.43
CA PHE A 123 -8.89 -2.56 13.47
C PHE A 123 -9.98 -1.58 13.01
N LEU A 124 -9.78 -0.30 13.31
CA LEU A 124 -10.54 0.83 12.77
C LEU A 124 -9.69 1.60 11.75
N MET A 125 -10.29 2.07 10.67
CA MET A 125 -9.65 2.94 9.69
C MET A 125 -10.25 4.34 9.78
N CYS A 126 -9.42 5.35 9.98
CA CYS A 126 -9.88 6.70 10.29
C CYS A 126 -9.33 7.73 9.30
N VAL A 127 -10.12 8.74 8.98
CA VAL A 127 -9.66 9.86 8.11
C VAL A 127 -8.82 10.89 8.89
N GLU A 128 -8.93 10.87 10.22
CA GLU A 128 -8.15 11.66 11.18
C GLU A 128 -7.74 10.74 12.35
N ARG A 129 -6.78 11.17 13.19
CA ARG A 129 -6.38 10.44 14.41
C ARG A 129 -7.43 10.56 15.52
N ARG A 130 -8.64 10.12 15.23
CA ARG A 130 -9.82 10.31 16.07
C ARG A 130 -10.79 9.18 15.85
N THR A 131 -11.20 8.52 16.93
CA THR A 131 -12.07 7.34 16.88
C THR A 131 -13.49 7.66 16.38
N ASP A 132 -13.98 8.89 16.56
CA ASP A 132 -15.26 9.36 16.02
C ASP A 132 -15.24 9.65 14.51
N LYS A 133 -14.07 9.51 13.87
CA LYS A 133 -13.84 9.71 12.43
C LYS A 133 -13.40 8.43 11.73
N CYS A 134 -13.76 7.27 12.29
CA CYS A 134 -13.40 5.97 11.76
C CYS A 134 -14.57 5.22 11.14
N ILE A 135 -14.22 4.34 10.20
CA ILE A 135 -15.06 3.24 9.74
C ILE A 135 -14.50 1.92 10.31
N GLY A 136 -15.37 0.93 10.46
CA GLY A 136 -15.02 -0.38 10.97
C GLY A 136 -16.09 -0.97 11.90
N PRO A 137 -15.76 -2.09 12.56
CA PRO A 137 -14.46 -2.73 12.56
C PRO A 137 -14.15 -3.47 11.25
N PHE A 138 -12.89 -3.44 10.84
CA PHE A 138 -12.34 -4.43 9.93
C PHE A 138 -12.03 -5.69 10.76
N ILE A 139 -12.58 -6.84 10.38
CA ILE A 139 -12.42 -8.11 11.07
C ILE A 139 -11.51 -9.01 10.25
N ARG A 140 -10.53 -9.65 10.90
CA ARG A 140 -9.60 -10.56 10.25
C ARG A 140 -10.32 -11.84 9.79
N ILE A 141 -10.17 -12.20 8.51
CA ILE A 141 -10.57 -13.52 8.01
C ILE A 141 -9.40 -14.49 8.24
N LYS A 142 -9.63 -15.54 9.04
CA LYS A 142 -8.64 -16.58 9.32
C LYS A 142 -8.64 -17.65 8.24
N GLY A 143 -7.47 -18.17 7.90
CA GLY A 143 -7.33 -19.28 6.96
C GLY A 143 -7.42 -18.93 5.47
N GLU A 144 -7.63 -17.66 5.12
CA GLU A 144 -7.47 -17.20 3.74
C GLU A 144 -5.99 -16.96 3.41
N PRO A 145 -5.50 -17.47 2.25
CA PRO A 145 -4.16 -17.14 1.77
C PRO A 145 -4.09 -15.67 1.34
N ILE A 146 -2.93 -15.05 1.60
CA ILE A 146 -2.59 -13.67 1.25
C ILE A 146 -1.89 -13.65 -0.11
#